data_AF-A0AAV4NPJ8-F1
#
_entry.id   AF-A0AAV4NPJ8-F1
#
_cell.length_a   1.000
_cell.length_b   1.000
_cell.length_c   1.000
_cell.angle_alpha   90.00
_cell.angle_beta   90.00
_cell.angle_gamma   90.00
#
_symmetry.space_group_name_H-M   'P 1'
#
loop_
_entity.id
_entity.type
_entity.pdbx_description
1 polymer ?
#
loop_
_entity_poly.entity_id
_entity_poly.type
_entity_poly.pdbx_seq_one_letter_code
_entity_poly.pdbx_strand_id
1 'polypeptide(L)'
;MSSFIENNIFSSTGHRFQSSLLPETKDEVIENDVMSFMTSVSGLLKLMQSELNLMHGIIPNKNKKIVFERVVTQAMENLVSEGEFIVSKVKKSVSRHEFSAALNLFPILRHLMLIKADFEKLFQGCSSTLYDKLRGFIITVQATISKTLEEFIESIKNDPDTKMPKDGTVHQLTSNAIMLLEQLQDYQDILSSVLALQDASFAASKDKGKLAFAQYITRVLSALTTTLINKSNYYSDGYLCAIFRLNNFHYILKALQRTGLVDIVKLHASDIEKTLNLQVQDQKRVYSQSWSRVLHYVMEVDKPISQQRAVSNMSQLPASMKLRDKDKQNIKDKFTGFNKEMDEITRTQKAYAVPDVELRESLKRDNKEFILPKYTMFYEKYVDAGFTKNADKYIKYTPQDISNTIDTFFDAAA
;
A
#
# COMPACT_ATOMS: atom_id res chain seq x y z
N MET A 1 12.10 -51.91 -12.57
CA MET A 1 12.72 -50.94 -11.64
C MET A 1 12.40 -49.50 -11.98
N SER A 2 12.43 -49.04 -13.24
CA SER A 2 11.78 -47.76 -13.65
C SER A 2 10.31 -47.68 -13.19
N SER A 3 9.56 -48.78 -13.31
CA SER A 3 8.16 -48.81 -12.87
C SER A 3 7.96 -48.72 -11.35
N PHE A 4 8.99 -48.97 -10.53
CA PHE A 4 8.87 -48.92 -9.06
C PHE A 4 9.05 -47.48 -8.53
N ILE A 5 9.87 -46.68 -9.21
CA ILE A 5 10.00 -45.24 -8.96
C ILE A 5 8.77 -44.50 -9.51
N GLU A 6 8.26 -44.87 -10.69
CA GLU A 6 6.98 -44.38 -11.21
C GLU A 6 5.82 -44.68 -10.25
N ASN A 7 5.68 -45.94 -9.83
CA ASN A 7 4.53 -46.31 -9.02
C ASN A 7 4.57 -45.73 -7.62
N ASN A 8 5.72 -45.51 -6.97
CA ASN A 8 5.71 -44.96 -5.60
C ASN A 8 5.59 -43.43 -5.53
N ILE A 9 6.00 -42.69 -6.57
CA ILE A 9 5.80 -41.23 -6.63
C ILE A 9 4.40 -40.90 -7.15
N PHE A 10 3.89 -41.63 -8.16
CA PHE A 10 2.61 -41.33 -8.81
C PHE A 10 1.40 -42.14 -8.29
N SER A 11 1.55 -43.12 -7.39
CA SER A 11 0.40 -43.83 -6.79
C SER A 11 -0.08 -43.25 -5.45
N SER A 12 0.70 -42.38 -4.79
CA SER A 12 0.24 -41.72 -3.56
C SER A 12 -0.86 -40.67 -3.79
N THR A 13 -1.11 -40.30 -5.06
CA THR A 13 -2.18 -39.38 -5.49
C THR A 13 -3.50 -40.10 -5.81
N GLY A 14 -3.60 -41.41 -5.56
CA GLY A 14 -4.69 -42.27 -6.06
C GLY A 14 -5.91 -42.53 -5.15
N HIS A 15 -5.98 -42.00 -3.93
CA HIS A 15 -7.16 -42.18 -3.08
C HIS A 15 -7.71 -40.85 -2.57
N ARG A 16 -8.60 -40.27 -3.38
CA ARG A 16 -9.58 -39.26 -2.97
C ARG A 16 -10.41 -39.82 -1.80
N PHE A 17 -10.09 -39.40 -0.58
CA PHE A 17 -11.12 -39.28 0.44
C PHE A 17 -12.00 -38.09 0.08
N GLN A 18 -13.26 -38.39 -0.23
CA GLN A 18 -14.32 -37.42 -0.47
C GLN A 18 -14.56 -36.60 0.81
N SER A 19 -13.96 -35.41 0.91
CA SER A 19 -14.24 -34.46 1.98
C SER A 19 -14.00 -33.02 1.52
N SER A 20 -14.83 -32.54 0.59
CA SER A 20 -15.33 -31.16 0.55
C SER A 20 -16.27 -31.04 -0.66
N LEU A 21 -17.52 -30.62 -0.42
CA LEU A 21 -18.53 -30.37 -1.46
C LEU A 21 -18.46 -28.93 -2.01
N LEU A 22 -17.37 -28.21 -1.74
CA LEU A 22 -17.14 -26.87 -2.29
C LEU A 22 -16.18 -26.96 -3.48
N PRO A 23 -16.43 -26.22 -4.59
CA PRO A 23 -15.45 -26.11 -5.66
C PRO A 23 -14.16 -25.50 -5.09
N GLU A 24 -13.04 -26.22 -5.19
CA GLU A 24 -11.72 -25.67 -4.86
C GLU A 24 -11.50 -24.41 -5.68
N THR A 25 -11.06 -23.35 -5.00
CA THR A 25 -10.73 -22.09 -5.67
C THR A 25 -9.46 -22.26 -6.50
N LYS A 26 -9.26 -21.43 -7.54
CA LYS A 26 -8.06 -21.53 -8.40
C LYS A 26 -6.75 -21.36 -7.62
N ASP A 27 -6.78 -20.60 -6.53
CA ASP A 27 -5.62 -20.37 -5.66
C ASP A 27 -5.32 -21.61 -4.80
N GLU A 28 -6.34 -22.26 -4.23
CA GLU A 28 -6.18 -23.54 -3.50
C GLU A 28 -5.58 -24.64 -4.39
N VAL A 29 -5.96 -24.67 -5.68
CA VAL A 29 -5.39 -25.64 -6.63
C VAL A 29 -3.90 -25.39 -6.88
N ILE A 30 -3.47 -24.12 -7.00
CA ILE A 30 -2.05 -23.81 -7.21
C ILE A 30 -1.24 -24.10 -5.95
N GLU A 31 -1.75 -23.79 -4.76
CA GLU A 31 -1.08 -24.11 -3.50
C GLU A 31 -0.90 -25.62 -3.31
N ASN A 32 -1.92 -26.41 -3.62
CA ASN A 32 -1.84 -27.87 -3.61
C ASN A 32 -0.79 -28.41 -4.60
N ASP A 33 -0.76 -27.88 -5.82
CA ASP A 33 0.27 -28.22 -6.82
C ASP A 33 1.68 -27.86 -6.32
N VAL A 34 1.84 -26.69 -5.68
CA VAL A 34 3.12 -26.23 -5.11
C VAL A 34 3.58 -27.17 -4.00
N MET A 35 2.70 -27.56 -3.07
CA MET A 35 3.02 -28.51 -2.00
C MET A 35 3.36 -29.90 -2.53
N SER A 36 2.58 -30.40 -3.49
CA SER A 36 2.84 -31.66 -4.18
C SER A 36 4.21 -31.63 -4.85
N PHE A 37 4.50 -30.57 -5.61
CA PHE A 37 5.77 -30.40 -6.29
C PHE A 37 6.96 -30.37 -5.32
N MET A 38 6.89 -29.60 -4.24
CA MET A 38 7.96 -29.57 -3.22
C MET A 38 8.18 -30.96 -2.59
N THR A 39 7.11 -31.72 -2.36
CA THR A 39 7.19 -33.09 -1.85
C THR A 39 7.86 -34.01 -2.87
N SER A 40 7.49 -33.91 -4.16
CA SER A 40 8.12 -34.65 -5.26
C SER A 40 9.61 -34.35 -5.39
N VAL A 41 10.00 -33.07 -5.26
CA VAL A 41 11.40 -32.64 -5.29
C VAL A 41 12.20 -33.30 -4.14
N SER A 42 11.68 -33.23 -2.91
CA SER A 42 12.32 -33.85 -1.74
C SER A 42 12.36 -35.38 -1.83
N GLY A 43 11.27 -35.99 -2.27
CA GLY A 43 11.14 -37.43 -2.43
C GLY A 43 12.12 -37.96 -3.47
N LEU A 44 12.21 -37.30 -4.63
CA LEU A 44 13.13 -37.69 -5.69
C LEU A 44 14.58 -37.58 -5.21
N LEU A 45 14.95 -36.52 -4.50
CA LEU A 45 16.29 -36.38 -3.92
C LEU A 45 16.66 -37.57 -3.01
N LYS A 46 15.72 -38.00 -2.15
CA LYS A 46 15.92 -39.15 -1.26
C LYS A 46 16.02 -40.48 -2.02
N LEU A 47 15.19 -40.67 -3.04
CA LEU A 47 15.23 -41.86 -3.88
C LEU A 47 16.55 -41.95 -4.65
N MET A 48 17.07 -40.83 -5.18
CA MET A 48 18.38 -40.78 -5.82
C MET A 48 19.53 -41.14 -4.87
N GLN A 49 19.49 -40.66 -3.63
CA GLN A 49 20.45 -41.02 -2.60
C GLN A 49 20.40 -42.54 -2.32
N SER A 50 19.20 -43.10 -2.22
CA SER A 50 18.99 -44.54 -2.04
C SER A 50 19.53 -45.36 -3.22
N GLU A 51 19.26 -44.94 -4.45
CA GLU A 51 19.75 -45.61 -5.67
C GLU A 51 21.28 -45.67 -5.73
N LEU A 52 21.99 -44.58 -5.42
CA LEU A 52 23.45 -44.61 -5.37
C LEU A 52 24.01 -45.58 -4.32
N ASN A 53 23.30 -45.75 -3.20
CA ASN A 53 23.66 -46.69 -2.16
C ASN A 53 23.42 -48.13 -2.61
N LEU A 54 22.27 -48.43 -3.23
CA LEU A 54 21.96 -49.76 -3.77
C LEU A 54 22.92 -50.19 -4.88
N MET A 55 23.41 -49.25 -5.69
CA MET A 55 24.41 -49.54 -6.72
C MET A 55 25.79 -49.90 -6.14
N HIS A 56 26.05 -49.65 -4.86
CA HIS A 56 27.31 -50.00 -4.22
C HIS A 56 27.47 -51.52 -4.11
N GLY A 57 28.60 -52.05 -4.58
CA GLY A 57 28.85 -53.50 -4.58
C GLY A 57 28.19 -54.29 -5.73
N ILE A 58 27.24 -53.70 -6.45
CA ILE A 58 26.56 -54.32 -7.60
C ILE A 58 27.17 -53.83 -8.93
N ILE A 59 27.34 -52.52 -9.08
CA ILE A 59 27.80 -51.91 -10.35
C ILE A 59 29.28 -51.54 -10.25
N PRO A 60 30.12 -51.88 -11.26
CA PRO A 60 31.51 -51.44 -11.29
C PRO A 60 31.65 -49.92 -11.21
N ASN A 61 32.60 -49.43 -10.40
CA ASN A 61 32.80 -48.00 -10.13
C ASN A 61 32.92 -47.13 -11.40
N LYS A 62 33.54 -47.66 -12.47
CA LYS A 62 33.69 -46.96 -13.75
C LYS A 62 32.35 -46.64 -14.44
N ASN A 63 31.33 -47.49 -14.24
CA ASN A 63 30.04 -47.37 -14.90
C ASN A 63 28.94 -46.83 -13.96
N LYS A 64 29.22 -46.77 -12.65
CA LYS A 64 28.24 -46.41 -11.62
C LYS A 64 27.52 -45.09 -11.90
N LYS A 65 28.25 -44.04 -12.31
CA LYS A 65 27.67 -42.73 -12.60
C LYS A 65 26.84 -42.70 -13.88
N ILE A 66 27.28 -43.40 -14.93
CA ILE A 66 26.53 -43.53 -16.19
C ILE A 66 25.20 -44.26 -15.96
N VAL A 67 25.22 -45.34 -15.19
CA VAL A 67 24.00 -46.09 -14.87
C VAL A 67 23.08 -45.28 -13.97
N PHE A 68 23.64 -44.62 -12.93
CA PHE A 68 22.87 -43.72 -12.07
C PHE A 68 22.15 -42.64 -12.88
N GLU A 69 22.86 -41.92 -13.74
CA GLU A 69 22.28 -40.89 -14.60
C GLU A 69 21.10 -41.44 -15.40
N ARG A 70 21.28 -42.56 -16.10
CA ARG A 70 20.24 -43.18 -16.92
C ARG A 70 18.99 -43.59 -16.12
N VAL A 71 19.15 -44.01 -14.87
CA VAL A 71 18.03 -44.40 -14.00
C VAL A 71 17.23 -43.16 -13.59
N VAL A 72 17.90 -42.04 -13.33
CA VAL A 72 17.25 -40.84 -12.78
C VAL A 72 16.77 -39.84 -13.83
N THR A 73 17.23 -39.95 -15.09
CA THR A 73 16.89 -39.00 -16.18
C THR A 73 15.39 -38.78 -16.33
N GLN A 74 14.60 -39.84 -16.52
CA GLN A 74 13.17 -39.69 -16.76
C GLN A 74 12.43 -39.03 -15.58
N ALA A 75 12.79 -39.41 -14.35
CA ALA A 75 12.17 -38.86 -13.15
C ALA A 75 12.50 -37.37 -12.98
N MET A 76 13.73 -36.97 -13.31
CA MET A 76 14.13 -35.56 -13.30
C MET A 76 13.44 -34.73 -14.39
N GLU A 77 13.29 -35.29 -15.59
CA GLU A 77 12.59 -34.60 -16.68
C GLU A 77 11.11 -34.40 -16.35
N ASN A 78 10.46 -35.41 -15.77
CA ASN A 78 9.08 -35.29 -15.29
C ASN A 78 8.95 -34.22 -14.20
N LEU A 79 9.89 -34.21 -13.24
CA LEU A 79 9.91 -33.19 -12.18
C LEU A 79 10.05 -31.78 -12.76
N VAL A 80 11.03 -31.56 -13.65
CA VAL A 80 11.23 -30.24 -14.27
C VAL A 80 9.97 -29.82 -15.05
N SER A 81 9.35 -30.75 -15.78
CA SER A 81 8.12 -30.49 -16.53
C SER A 81 6.94 -30.10 -15.63
N GLU A 82 6.77 -30.76 -14.49
CA GLU A 82 5.75 -30.40 -13.49
C GLU A 82 5.98 -28.98 -12.94
N GLY A 83 7.23 -28.65 -12.62
CA GLY A 83 7.61 -27.30 -12.18
C GLY A 83 7.36 -26.24 -13.24
N GLU A 84 7.70 -26.51 -14.51
CA GLU A 84 7.44 -25.60 -15.64
C GLU A 84 5.95 -25.38 -15.89
N PHE A 85 5.12 -26.38 -15.62
CA PHE A 85 3.67 -26.26 -15.69
C PHE A 85 3.14 -25.29 -14.62
N ILE A 86 3.63 -25.36 -13.38
CA ILE A 86 3.28 -24.41 -12.31
C ILE A 86 3.71 -22.98 -12.70
N VAL A 87 4.95 -22.81 -13.19
CA VAL A 87 5.44 -21.51 -13.69
C VAL A 87 4.54 -20.97 -14.80
N SER A 88 4.06 -21.82 -15.70
CA SER A 88 3.15 -21.43 -16.77
C SER A 88 1.78 -20.99 -16.27
N LYS A 89 1.24 -21.65 -15.23
CA LYS A 89 0.01 -21.21 -14.54
C LYS A 89 0.19 -19.82 -13.94
N VAL A 90 1.29 -19.57 -13.24
CA VAL A 90 1.60 -18.26 -12.65
C VAL A 90 1.71 -17.18 -13.72
N LYS A 91 2.45 -17.43 -14.82
CA LYS A 91 2.54 -16.49 -15.96
C LYS A 91 1.16 -16.14 -16.54
N LYS A 92 0.23 -17.09 -16.57
CA LYS A 92 -1.14 -16.88 -17.05
C LYS A 92 -2.00 -16.05 -16.08
N SER A 93 -1.75 -16.13 -14.78
CA SER A 93 -2.39 -15.24 -13.79
C SER A 93 -1.80 -13.83 -13.85
N VAL A 94 -0.48 -13.71 -14.02
CA VAL A 94 0.19 -12.41 -14.18
C VAL A 94 -0.30 -11.66 -15.42
N SER A 95 -0.57 -12.35 -16.54
CA SER A 95 -1.16 -11.69 -17.72
C SER A 95 -2.59 -11.18 -17.50
N ARG A 96 -3.25 -11.62 -16.42
CA ARG A 96 -4.55 -11.11 -15.95
C ARG A 96 -4.41 -10.06 -14.83
N HIS A 97 -3.20 -9.58 -14.57
CA HIS A 97 -2.87 -8.63 -13.51
C HIS A 97 -3.04 -9.19 -12.07
N GLU A 98 -3.04 -10.52 -11.92
CA GLU A 98 -3.03 -11.20 -10.62
C GLU A 98 -1.58 -11.40 -10.13
N PHE A 99 -0.88 -10.30 -9.82
CA PHE A 99 0.55 -10.33 -9.51
C PHE A 99 0.90 -11.12 -8.23
N SER A 100 -0.03 -11.24 -7.28
CA SER A 100 0.14 -12.09 -6.08
C SER A 100 0.36 -13.56 -6.42
N ALA A 101 -0.01 -14.03 -7.62
CA ALA A 101 0.27 -15.40 -8.06
C ALA A 101 1.78 -15.72 -8.09
N ALA A 102 2.66 -14.72 -8.22
CA ALA A 102 4.11 -14.92 -8.12
C ALA A 102 4.55 -15.40 -6.73
N LEU A 103 3.78 -15.11 -5.67
CA LEU A 103 4.09 -15.56 -4.30
C LEU A 103 4.16 -17.09 -4.21
N ASN A 104 3.37 -17.80 -5.02
CA ASN A 104 3.39 -19.27 -5.10
C ASN A 104 4.72 -19.85 -5.57
N LEU A 105 5.54 -19.07 -6.29
CA LEU A 105 6.85 -19.52 -6.77
C LEU A 105 7.96 -19.36 -5.71
N PHE A 106 7.76 -18.53 -4.68
CA PHE A 106 8.77 -18.31 -3.65
C PHE A 106 9.02 -19.54 -2.77
N PRO A 107 7.99 -20.29 -2.29
CA PRO A 107 8.22 -21.55 -1.58
C PRO A 107 9.03 -22.56 -2.41
N ILE A 108 8.70 -22.68 -3.70
CA ILE A 108 9.43 -23.54 -4.65
C ILE A 108 10.89 -23.11 -4.72
N LEU A 109 11.14 -21.82 -4.97
CA LEU A 109 12.50 -21.30 -5.08
C LEU A 109 13.29 -21.51 -3.79
N ARG A 110 12.70 -21.20 -2.63
CA ARG A 110 13.32 -21.42 -1.32
C ARG A 110 13.71 -22.88 -1.13
N HIS A 111 12.79 -23.79 -1.44
CA HIS A 111 13.01 -25.22 -1.30
C HIS A 111 14.14 -25.71 -2.21
N LEU A 112 14.13 -25.32 -3.49
CA LEU A 112 15.19 -25.65 -4.45
C LEU A 112 16.56 -25.10 -4.04
N MET A 113 16.61 -23.89 -3.48
CA MET A 113 17.84 -23.29 -2.96
C MET A 113 18.39 -24.05 -1.74
N LEU A 114 17.52 -24.52 -0.85
CA LEU A 114 17.90 -25.27 0.34
C LEU A 114 18.59 -26.60 -0.01
N ILE A 115 18.02 -27.34 -0.96
CA ILE A 115 18.49 -28.68 -1.34
C ILE A 115 19.53 -28.68 -2.46
N LYS A 116 19.85 -27.51 -3.02
CA LYS A 116 20.75 -27.34 -4.16
C LYS A 116 22.08 -28.08 -3.98
N ALA A 117 22.71 -27.92 -2.82
CA ALA A 117 24.01 -28.53 -2.54
C ALA A 117 23.97 -30.06 -2.52
N ASP A 118 22.83 -30.66 -2.16
CA ASP A 118 22.67 -32.12 -2.17
C ASP A 118 22.53 -32.65 -3.60
N PHE A 119 21.78 -31.95 -4.46
CA PHE A 119 21.75 -32.27 -5.89
C PHE A 119 23.14 -32.13 -6.53
N GLU A 120 23.89 -31.07 -6.22
CA GLU A 120 25.26 -30.87 -6.73
C GLU A 120 26.18 -32.05 -6.37
N LYS A 121 26.12 -32.52 -5.12
CA LYS A 121 26.89 -33.70 -4.67
C LYS A 121 26.48 -34.98 -5.39
N LEU A 122 25.18 -35.20 -5.61
CA LEU A 122 24.68 -36.39 -6.30
C LEU A 122 25.17 -36.46 -7.75
N PHE A 123 25.08 -35.33 -8.46
CA PHE A 123 25.45 -35.22 -9.87
C PHE A 123 26.95 -35.01 -10.11
N GLN A 124 27.76 -34.87 -9.05
CA GLN A 124 29.22 -34.82 -9.20
C GLN A 124 29.74 -36.08 -9.92
N GLY A 125 30.37 -35.89 -11.08
CA GLY A 125 30.90 -36.97 -11.91
C GLY A 125 29.89 -37.63 -12.87
N CYS A 126 28.66 -37.12 -12.97
CA CYS A 126 27.72 -37.42 -14.07
C CYS A 126 27.91 -36.45 -15.25
N SER A 127 27.24 -36.69 -16.38
CA SER A 127 27.14 -35.67 -17.44
C SER A 127 26.47 -34.40 -16.88
N SER A 128 26.91 -33.23 -17.33
CA SER A 128 26.34 -31.95 -16.86
C SER A 128 24.90 -31.75 -17.32
N THR A 129 24.48 -32.41 -18.41
CA THR A 129 23.23 -32.15 -19.12
C THR A 129 21.98 -32.22 -18.22
N LEU A 130 21.90 -33.20 -17.32
CA LEU A 130 20.71 -33.38 -16.49
C LEU A 130 20.64 -32.37 -15.34
N TYR A 131 21.79 -32.08 -14.70
CA TYR A 131 21.87 -31.06 -13.65
C TYR A 131 21.67 -29.65 -14.23
N ASP A 132 22.15 -29.41 -15.45
CA ASP A 132 21.95 -28.15 -16.18
C ASP A 132 20.45 -27.89 -16.44
N LYS A 133 19.62 -28.91 -16.65
CA LYS A 133 18.15 -28.76 -16.74
C LYS A 133 17.54 -28.25 -15.43
N LEU A 134 17.90 -28.84 -14.29
CA LEU A 134 17.43 -28.37 -12.98
C LEU A 134 17.89 -26.93 -12.70
N ARG A 135 19.15 -26.62 -13.03
CA ARG A 135 19.68 -25.25 -12.91
C ARG A 135 18.93 -24.27 -13.81
N GLY A 136 18.65 -24.65 -15.06
CA GLY A 136 17.85 -23.87 -16.00
C GLY A 136 16.43 -23.62 -15.48
N PHE A 137 15.82 -24.61 -14.84
CA PHE A 137 14.52 -24.45 -14.19
C PHE A 137 14.58 -23.44 -13.02
N ILE A 138 15.57 -23.54 -12.13
CA ILE A 138 15.75 -22.55 -11.03
C ILE A 138 15.88 -21.13 -11.58
N ILE A 139 16.70 -20.94 -12.63
CA ILE A 139 16.86 -19.64 -13.30
C ILE A 139 15.52 -19.17 -13.88
N THR A 140 14.72 -20.08 -14.44
CA THR A 140 13.40 -19.76 -15.01
C THR A 140 12.42 -19.31 -13.93
N VAL A 141 12.41 -19.96 -12.76
CA VAL A 141 11.62 -19.55 -11.59
C VAL A 141 12.06 -18.15 -11.13
N GLN A 142 13.36 -17.94 -10.93
CA GLN A 142 13.92 -16.65 -10.51
C GLN A 142 13.57 -15.53 -11.49
N ALA A 143 13.77 -15.75 -12.79
CA ALA A 143 13.46 -14.79 -13.84
C ALA A 143 11.96 -14.49 -13.92
N THR A 144 11.10 -15.49 -13.70
CA THR A 144 9.65 -15.29 -13.70
C THR A 144 9.21 -14.43 -12.51
N ILE A 145 9.72 -14.69 -11.30
CA ILE A 145 9.45 -13.86 -10.12
C ILE A 145 9.94 -12.43 -10.36
N SER A 146 11.21 -12.28 -10.76
CA SER A 146 11.85 -10.98 -11.01
C SER A 146 11.05 -10.16 -12.02
N LYS A 147 10.73 -10.76 -13.18
CA LYS A 147 9.93 -10.13 -14.22
C LYS A 147 8.54 -9.71 -13.73
N THR A 148 7.87 -10.58 -12.96
CA THR A 148 6.53 -10.28 -12.42
C THR A 148 6.57 -9.10 -11.44
N LEU A 149 7.58 -9.04 -10.57
CA LEU A 149 7.75 -7.94 -9.61
C LEU A 149 8.05 -6.61 -10.32
N GLU A 150 8.75 -6.63 -11.45
CA GLU A 150 8.99 -5.45 -12.29
C GLU A 150 7.71 -5.04 -13.05
N GLU A 151 7.00 -5.99 -13.65
CA GLU A 151 5.71 -5.74 -14.31
C GLU A 151 4.68 -5.18 -13.33
N PHE A 152 4.72 -5.59 -12.06
CA PHE A 152 3.88 -5.01 -11.02
C PHE A 152 4.14 -3.51 -10.82
N ILE A 153 5.40 -3.08 -10.76
CA ILE A 153 5.75 -1.65 -10.66
C ILE A 153 5.24 -0.89 -11.89
N GLU A 154 5.42 -1.45 -13.08
CA GLU A 154 4.92 -0.83 -14.32
C GLU A 154 3.39 -0.78 -14.37
N SER A 155 2.69 -1.78 -13.80
CA SER A 155 1.23 -1.77 -13.69
C SER A 155 0.73 -0.67 -12.76
N ILE A 156 1.46 -0.36 -11.68
CA ILE A 156 1.14 0.76 -10.80
C ILE A 156 1.32 2.10 -11.53
N LYS A 157 2.42 2.25 -12.29
CA LYS A 157 2.69 3.50 -13.03
C LYS A 157 1.65 3.77 -14.12
N ASN A 158 1.26 2.71 -14.83
CA ASN A 158 0.37 2.77 -15.99
C ASN A 158 -1.04 2.28 -15.65
N ASP A 159 -1.46 2.41 -14.39
CA ASP A 159 -2.74 1.91 -13.92
C ASP A 159 -3.90 2.51 -14.74
N PRO A 160 -4.62 1.68 -15.53
CA PRO A 160 -5.60 2.17 -16.51
C PRO A 160 -6.89 2.66 -15.85
N ASP A 161 -7.11 2.37 -14.57
CA ASP A 161 -8.35 2.71 -13.89
C ASP A 161 -8.45 4.21 -13.66
N THR A 162 -9.38 4.86 -14.36
CA THR A 162 -9.65 6.28 -14.19
C THR A 162 -10.76 6.53 -13.16
N LYS A 163 -11.35 5.48 -12.58
CA LYS A 163 -12.43 5.60 -11.60
C LYS A 163 -11.88 6.08 -10.26
N MET A 164 -12.08 7.36 -10.00
CA MET A 164 -11.73 7.96 -8.72
C MET A 164 -12.87 7.83 -7.70
N PRO A 165 -12.59 7.48 -6.44
CA PRO A 165 -13.59 7.49 -5.39
C PRO A 165 -14.17 8.89 -5.21
N LYS A 166 -15.49 9.05 -5.23
CA LYS A 166 -16.13 10.38 -5.20
C LYS A 166 -15.89 11.16 -3.90
N ASP A 167 -15.59 10.45 -2.83
CA ASP A 167 -15.40 10.93 -1.46
C ASP A 167 -13.92 11.14 -1.09
N GLY A 168 -13.00 10.78 -1.97
CA GLY A 168 -11.56 10.89 -1.73
C GLY A 168 -11.00 9.83 -0.77
N THR A 169 -11.69 8.71 -0.56
CA THR A 169 -11.18 7.61 0.29
C THR A 169 -9.88 6.96 -0.27
N VAL A 170 -9.33 5.99 0.47
CA VAL A 170 -8.14 5.24 0.06
C VAL A 170 -8.41 4.49 -1.25
N HIS A 171 -7.49 4.58 -2.20
CA HIS A 171 -7.61 3.91 -3.49
C HIS A 171 -7.23 2.43 -3.39
N GLN A 172 -7.92 1.55 -4.12
CA GLN A 172 -7.64 0.11 -4.10
C GLN A 172 -6.17 -0.21 -4.45
N LEU A 173 -5.61 0.49 -5.43
CA LEU A 173 -4.19 0.41 -5.82
C LEU A 173 -3.23 0.53 -4.62
N THR A 174 -3.52 1.44 -3.69
CA THR A 174 -2.73 1.63 -2.47
C THR A 174 -2.81 0.40 -1.58
N SER A 175 -4.02 -0.10 -1.31
CA SER A 175 -4.20 -1.28 -0.47
C SER A 175 -3.56 -2.54 -1.07
N ASN A 176 -3.71 -2.77 -2.38
CA ASN A 176 -3.15 -3.93 -3.08
C ASN A 176 -1.61 -3.90 -3.07
N ALA A 177 -1.01 -2.73 -3.30
CA ALA A 177 0.44 -2.58 -3.26
C ALA A 177 1.02 -2.85 -1.88
N ILE A 178 0.41 -2.29 -0.83
CA ILE A 178 0.83 -2.55 0.55
C ILE A 178 0.66 -4.02 0.92
N MET A 179 -0.45 -4.66 0.54
CA MET A 179 -0.71 -6.08 0.81
C MET A 179 0.36 -6.98 0.17
N LEU A 180 0.73 -6.73 -1.09
CA LEU A 180 1.80 -7.50 -1.75
C LEU A 180 3.15 -7.31 -1.03
N LEU A 181 3.48 -6.08 -0.63
CA LEU A 181 4.72 -5.82 0.11
C LEU A 181 4.72 -6.52 1.48
N GLU A 182 3.59 -6.54 2.18
CA GLU A 182 3.42 -7.28 3.45
C GLU A 182 3.63 -8.79 3.24
N GLN A 183 3.12 -9.37 2.15
CA GLN A 183 3.32 -10.79 1.83
C GLN A 183 4.78 -11.12 1.41
N LEU A 184 5.47 -10.19 0.75
CA LEU A 184 6.87 -10.38 0.34
C LEU A 184 7.85 -10.37 1.52
N GLN A 185 7.45 -9.82 2.67
CA GLN A 185 8.26 -9.77 3.89
C GLN A 185 8.67 -11.17 4.37
N ASP A 186 7.84 -12.18 4.14
CA ASP A 186 8.13 -13.57 4.50
C ASP A 186 9.30 -14.17 3.70
N TYR A 187 9.72 -13.54 2.60
CA TYR A 187 10.73 -14.05 1.66
C TYR A 187 12.03 -13.23 1.57
N GLN A 188 12.26 -12.37 2.57
CA GLN A 188 13.43 -11.48 2.62
C GLN A 188 14.79 -12.17 2.44
N ASP A 189 14.94 -13.37 2.97
CA ASP A 189 16.15 -14.18 2.90
C ASP A 189 16.55 -14.56 1.47
N ILE A 190 15.58 -14.75 0.58
CA ILE A 190 15.80 -15.18 -0.81
C ILE A 190 15.57 -14.08 -1.85
N LEU A 191 15.07 -12.90 -1.44
CA LEU A 191 14.78 -11.80 -2.36
C LEU A 191 16.02 -11.31 -3.13
N SER A 192 17.21 -11.38 -2.55
CA SER A 192 18.46 -11.04 -3.27
C SER A 192 18.80 -12.00 -4.42
N SER A 193 18.15 -13.16 -4.49
CA SER A 193 18.33 -14.11 -5.59
C SER A 193 17.44 -13.80 -6.81
N VAL A 194 16.42 -12.96 -6.63
CA VAL A 194 15.45 -12.59 -7.69
C VAL A 194 15.48 -11.09 -8.02
N LEU A 195 15.81 -10.24 -7.05
CA LEU A 195 15.94 -8.80 -7.22
C LEU A 195 17.41 -8.43 -7.42
N ALA A 196 17.71 -7.73 -8.52
CA ALA A 196 19.03 -7.19 -8.76
C ALA A 196 19.28 -5.97 -7.85
N LEU A 197 20.35 -6.02 -7.06
CA LEU A 197 20.88 -4.85 -6.37
C LEU A 197 21.50 -3.92 -7.43
N GLN A 198 20.90 -2.75 -7.64
CA GLN A 198 21.39 -1.83 -8.69
C GLN A 198 22.63 -1.04 -8.26
N ASP A 199 22.89 -0.96 -6.96
CA ASP A 199 23.99 -0.16 -6.42
C ASP A 199 25.10 -1.06 -5.86
N ALA A 200 26.29 -0.94 -6.47
CA ALA A 200 27.46 -1.75 -6.16
C ALA A 200 27.99 -1.50 -4.74
N SER A 201 27.69 -0.35 -4.13
CA SER A 201 28.06 -0.03 -2.74
C SER A 201 27.45 -1.02 -1.74
N PHE A 202 26.33 -1.65 -2.12
CA PHE A 202 25.60 -2.62 -1.32
C PHE A 202 26.07 -4.07 -1.49
N ALA A 203 27.00 -4.34 -2.43
CA ALA A 203 27.52 -5.68 -2.70
C ALA A 203 28.29 -6.29 -1.50
N ALA A 204 28.81 -5.44 -0.61
CA ALA A 204 29.53 -5.82 0.61
C ALA A 204 28.64 -6.01 1.86
N SER A 205 27.33 -5.71 1.76
CA SER A 205 26.41 -5.87 2.90
C SER A 205 26.21 -7.34 3.26
N LYS A 206 26.14 -7.63 4.57
CA LYS A 206 25.86 -8.97 5.10
C LYS A 206 24.41 -9.39 4.90
N ASP A 207 23.48 -8.44 4.75
CA ASP A 207 22.04 -8.69 4.61
C ASP A 207 21.53 -8.23 3.24
N LYS A 208 22.03 -8.89 2.19
CA LYS A 208 21.70 -8.57 0.79
C LYS A 208 20.21 -8.71 0.49
N GLY A 209 19.56 -9.69 1.13
CA GLY A 209 18.13 -9.96 0.97
C GLY A 209 17.25 -8.81 1.43
N LYS A 210 17.44 -8.33 2.67
CA LYS A 210 16.71 -7.16 3.18
C LYS A 210 16.99 -5.90 2.39
N LEU A 211 18.22 -5.71 1.92
CA LEU A 211 18.59 -4.52 1.16
C LEU A 211 17.95 -4.51 -0.24
N ALA A 212 17.92 -5.67 -0.92
CA ALA A 212 17.20 -5.81 -2.18
C ALA A 212 15.70 -5.55 -1.99
N PHE A 213 15.14 -6.02 -0.87
CA PHE A 213 13.75 -5.75 -0.53
C PHE A 213 13.50 -4.26 -0.23
N ALA A 214 14.38 -3.61 0.55
CA ALA A 214 14.31 -2.18 0.85
C ALA A 214 14.29 -1.33 -0.43
N GLN A 215 15.17 -1.66 -1.39
CA GLN A 215 15.22 -0.99 -2.69
C GLN A 215 13.92 -1.23 -3.48
N TYR A 216 13.41 -2.46 -3.50
CA TYR A 216 12.16 -2.78 -4.20
C TYR A 216 10.96 -2.04 -3.61
N ILE A 217 10.79 -2.06 -2.28
CA ILE A 217 9.73 -1.30 -1.60
C ILE A 217 9.83 0.18 -1.96
N THR A 218 11.02 0.77 -1.90
CA THR A 218 11.22 2.19 -2.26
C THR A 218 10.73 2.51 -3.67
N ARG A 219 11.01 1.62 -4.64
CA ARG A 219 10.56 1.77 -6.03
C ARG A 219 9.04 1.65 -6.17
N VAL A 220 8.42 0.67 -5.48
CA VAL A 220 6.96 0.50 -5.45
C VAL A 220 6.30 1.74 -4.84
N LEU A 221 6.77 2.22 -3.70
CA LEU A 221 6.21 3.40 -3.02
C LEU A 221 6.36 4.68 -3.85
N SER A 222 7.48 4.84 -4.55
CA SER A 222 7.72 5.99 -5.45
C SER A 222 6.77 5.96 -6.65
N ALA A 223 6.62 4.80 -7.29
CA ALA A 223 5.65 4.60 -8.37
C ALA A 223 4.22 4.87 -7.89
N LEU A 224 3.83 4.28 -6.75
CA LEU A 224 2.50 4.44 -6.17
C LEU A 224 2.18 5.89 -5.83
N THR A 225 3.09 6.57 -5.12
CA THR A 225 2.92 7.98 -4.74
C THR A 225 2.76 8.87 -5.97
N THR A 226 3.58 8.67 -7.00
CA THR A 226 3.50 9.42 -8.25
C THR A 226 2.18 9.18 -8.97
N THR A 227 1.75 7.93 -9.10
CA THR A 227 0.46 7.58 -9.71
C THR A 227 -0.70 8.19 -8.94
N LEU A 228 -0.70 8.15 -7.61
CA LEU A 228 -1.74 8.75 -6.77
C LEU A 228 -1.82 10.27 -6.94
N ILE A 229 -0.68 10.95 -7.05
CA ILE A 229 -0.61 12.39 -7.34
C ILE A 229 -1.23 12.70 -8.70
N ASN A 230 -0.94 11.90 -9.73
CA ASN A 230 -1.49 12.07 -11.06
C ASN A 230 -3.00 11.80 -11.08
N LYS A 231 -3.44 10.72 -10.43
CA LYS A 231 -4.86 10.34 -10.32
C LYS A 231 -5.68 11.37 -9.56
N SER A 232 -5.14 12.00 -8.52
CA SER A 232 -5.89 13.04 -7.80
C SER A 232 -6.23 14.23 -8.70
N ASN A 233 -5.48 14.48 -9.78
CA ASN A 233 -5.76 15.61 -10.69
C ASN A 233 -7.06 15.42 -11.50
N TYR A 234 -7.69 14.25 -11.45
CA TYR A 234 -9.03 14.04 -12.02
C TYR A 234 -10.15 14.69 -11.19
N TYR A 235 -9.92 15.00 -9.91
CA TYR A 235 -10.88 15.77 -9.14
C TYR A 235 -10.86 17.23 -9.57
N SER A 236 -12.04 17.82 -9.77
CA SER A 236 -12.16 19.25 -10.06
C SER A 236 -11.94 20.12 -8.82
N ASP A 237 -12.22 19.58 -7.64
CA ASP A 237 -12.04 20.25 -6.36
C ASP A 237 -10.63 19.98 -5.81
N GLY A 238 -9.81 21.04 -5.74
CA GLY A 238 -8.45 20.97 -5.23
C GLY A 238 -8.33 20.53 -3.77
N TYR A 239 -9.36 20.76 -2.95
CA TYR A 239 -9.37 20.31 -1.56
C TYR A 239 -9.69 18.82 -1.45
N LEU A 240 -10.55 18.30 -2.34
CA LEU A 240 -10.77 16.87 -2.46
C LEU A 240 -9.50 16.14 -2.98
N CYS A 241 -8.76 16.75 -3.91
CA CYS A 241 -7.43 16.24 -4.28
C CYS A 241 -6.52 16.07 -3.07
N ALA A 242 -6.49 17.07 -2.18
CA ALA A 242 -5.68 17.06 -0.98
C ALA A 242 -6.14 15.98 0.01
N ILE A 243 -7.45 15.83 0.24
CA ILE A 243 -8.00 14.76 1.11
C ILE A 243 -7.67 13.38 0.55
N PHE A 244 -7.83 13.16 -0.75
CA PHE A 244 -7.48 11.90 -1.38
C PHE A 244 -6.00 11.54 -1.19
N ARG A 245 -5.10 12.48 -1.48
CA ARG A 245 -3.66 12.29 -1.27
C ARG A 245 -3.35 12.05 0.21
N LEU A 246 -3.97 12.82 1.10
CA LEU A 246 -3.80 12.71 2.54
C LEU A 246 -4.16 11.32 3.05
N ASN A 247 -5.33 10.80 2.68
CA ASN A 247 -5.80 9.46 3.05
C ASN A 247 -4.81 8.37 2.60
N ASN A 248 -4.39 8.43 1.33
CA ASN A 248 -3.51 7.40 0.78
C ASN A 248 -2.08 7.46 1.35
N PHE A 249 -1.50 8.65 1.51
CA PHE A 249 -0.16 8.81 2.10
C PHE A 249 -0.15 8.43 3.58
N HIS A 250 -1.20 8.79 4.32
CA HIS A 250 -1.35 8.38 5.71
C HIS A 250 -1.50 6.86 5.83
N TYR A 251 -2.32 6.24 4.97
CA TYR A 251 -2.47 4.78 4.92
C TYR A 251 -1.14 4.08 4.66
N ILE A 252 -0.36 4.54 3.67
CA ILE A 252 0.97 4.02 3.37
C ILE A 252 1.88 4.13 4.61
N LEU A 253 1.96 5.32 5.21
CA LEU A 253 2.81 5.56 6.38
C LEU A 253 2.45 4.62 7.54
N LYS A 254 1.17 4.57 7.91
CA LYS A 254 0.66 3.73 9.00
C LYS A 254 0.86 2.24 8.70
N ALA A 255 0.67 1.81 7.46
CA ALA A 255 0.91 0.43 7.07
C ALA A 255 2.40 0.06 7.21
N LEU A 256 3.33 0.89 6.73
CA LEU A 256 4.77 0.63 6.88
C LEU A 256 5.21 0.59 8.34
N GLN A 257 4.61 1.42 9.20
CA GLN A 257 4.86 1.41 10.64
C GLN A 257 4.30 0.15 11.29
N ARG A 258 3.06 -0.25 10.96
CA ARG A 258 2.40 -1.44 11.51
C ARG A 258 3.13 -2.74 11.16
N THR A 259 3.60 -2.87 9.92
CA THR A 259 4.26 -4.10 9.43
C THR A 259 5.75 -4.17 9.75
N GLY A 260 6.33 -3.06 10.24
CA GLY A 260 7.78 -2.93 10.44
C GLY A 260 8.58 -2.76 9.13
N LEU A 261 7.90 -2.65 7.99
CA LEU A 261 8.57 -2.39 6.69
C LEU A 261 9.35 -1.08 6.70
N VAL A 262 8.95 -0.10 7.52
CA VAL A 262 9.66 1.18 7.66
C VAL A 262 11.15 1.00 8.00
N ASP A 263 11.49 0.05 8.89
CA ASP A 263 12.86 -0.18 9.32
C ASP A 263 13.70 -0.82 8.22
N ILE A 264 13.07 -1.61 7.36
CA ILE A 264 13.70 -2.22 6.19
C ILE A 264 13.97 -1.15 5.15
N VAL A 265 12.97 -0.33 4.82
CA VAL A 265 13.12 0.74 3.83
C VAL A 265 14.20 1.74 4.26
N LYS A 266 14.33 2.02 5.55
CA LYS A 266 15.40 2.89 6.10
C LYS A 266 16.82 2.43 5.77
N LEU A 267 17.03 1.14 5.46
CA LEU A 267 18.33 0.62 5.01
C LEU A 267 18.75 1.18 3.64
N HIS A 268 17.79 1.59 2.81
CA HIS A 268 18.01 2.16 1.48
C HIS A 268 17.64 3.65 1.42
N ALA A 269 16.54 4.05 2.06
CA ALA A 269 16.03 5.42 2.12
C ALA A 269 15.76 5.83 3.57
N SER A 270 16.82 6.29 4.26
CA SER A 270 16.80 6.61 5.70
C SER A 270 15.78 7.69 6.11
N ASP A 271 15.38 8.55 5.18
CA ASP A 271 14.48 9.68 5.40
C ASP A 271 13.02 9.41 4.99
N ILE A 272 12.68 8.19 4.56
CA ILE A 272 11.35 7.85 4.02
C ILE A 272 10.19 8.26 4.95
N GLU A 273 10.33 8.00 6.25
CA GLU A 273 9.31 8.31 7.25
C GLU A 273 9.12 9.82 7.40
N LYS A 274 10.21 10.59 7.39
CA LYS A 274 10.17 12.05 7.41
C LYS A 274 9.51 12.59 6.15
N THR A 275 9.85 12.04 4.99
CA THR A 275 9.28 12.43 3.68
C THR A 275 7.79 12.18 3.61
N LEU A 276 7.31 11.00 4.01
CA LEU A 276 5.88 10.68 4.07
C LEU A 276 5.12 11.58 5.05
N ASN A 277 5.70 11.84 6.24
CA ASN A 277 5.11 12.76 7.20
C ASN A 277 5.00 14.19 6.63
N LEU A 278 6.03 14.69 5.94
CA LEU A 278 5.98 15.99 5.29
C LEU A 278 4.90 16.05 4.21
N GLN A 279 4.73 14.99 3.42
CA GLN A 279 3.65 14.91 2.42
C GLN A 279 2.26 14.96 3.07
N VAL A 280 2.06 14.23 4.18
CA VAL A 280 0.82 14.28 4.97
C VAL A 280 0.55 15.70 5.48
N GLN A 281 1.56 16.37 6.06
CA GLN A 281 1.42 17.74 6.56
C GLN A 281 1.16 18.75 5.43
N ASP A 282 1.78 18.58 4.28
CA ASP A 282 1.54 19.42 3.11
C ASP A 282 0.08 19.33 2.63
N GLN A 283 -0.47 18.12 2.55
CA GLN A 283 -1.87 17.95 2.17
C GLN A 283 -2.85 18.49 3.22
N LYS A 284 -2.54 18.35 4.52
CA LYS A 284 -3.30 19.03 5.58
C LYS A 284 -3.32 20.55 5.39
N ARG A 285 -2.16 21.14 5.05
CA ARG A 285 -2.06 22.58 4.77
C ARG A 285 -2.93 22.98 3.59
N VAL A 286 -2.87 22.27 2.47
CA VAL A 286 -3.71 22.56 1.29
C VAL A 286 -5.20 22.44 1.63
N TYR A 287 -5.60 21.36 2.32
CA TYR A 287 -6.98 21.18 2.76
C TYR A 287 -7.46 22.32 3.68
N SER A 288 -6.63 22.78 4.62
CA SER A 288 -7.00 23.85 5.56
C SER A 288 -7.41 25.15 4.85
N GLN A 289 -6.90 25.40 3.64
CA GLN A 289 -7.25 26.57 2.84
C GLN A 289 -8.72 26.56 2.38
N SER A 290 -9.42 25.41 2.43
CA SER A 290 -10.87 25.32 2.17
C SER A 290 -11.68 26.23 3.10
N TRP A 291 -11.17 26.50 4.31
CA TRP A 291 -11.81 27.39 5.28
C TRP A 291 -11.64 28.89 4.97
N SER A 292 -10.81 29.27 4.00
CA SER A 292 -10.48 30.68 3.72
C SER A 292 -11.72 31.55 3.44
N ARG A 293 -12.72 31.00 2.74
CA ARG A 293 -13.97 31.71 2.41
C ARG A 293 -14.83 31.96 3.65
N VAL A 294 -14.90 30.99 4.55
CA VAL A 294 -15.59 31.13 5.84
C VAL A 294 -14.87 32.16 6.72
N LEU A 295 -13.54 32.04 6.78
CA LEU A 295 -12.65 32.90 7.56
C LEU A 295 -12.71 34.36 7.12
N HIS A 296 -12.84 34.64 5.82
CA HIS A 296 -12.92 35.99 5.27
C HIS A 296 -14.00 36.86 5.96
N TYR A 297 -15.13 36.26 6.36
CA TYR A 297 -16.22 36.99 7.01
C TYR A 297 -15.96 37.33 8.50
N VAL A 298 -15.03 36.63 9.14
CA VAL A 298 -14.78 36.70 10.59
C VAL A 298 -13.36 37.12 10.97
N MET A 299 -12.44 37.21 10.02
CA MET A 299 -11.06 37.68 10.29
C MET A 299 -10.93 39.19 10.36
N GLU A 300 -11.85 39.95 9.76
CA GLU A 300 -11.79 41.43 9.75
C GLU A 300 -12.46 42.10 10.96
N VAL A 301 -12.44 41.44 12.12
CA VAL A 301 -13.09 41.95 13.33
C VAL A 301 -12.26 43.03 14.02
N ASP A 302 -10.94 43.02 13.80
CA ASP A 302 -9.97 43.94 14.40
C ASP A 302 -9.71 45.20 13.57
N LYS A 303 -10.21 45.29 12.33
CA LYS A 303 -10.21 46.56 11.62
C LYS A 303 -11.27 47.45 12.27
N PRO A 304 -10.92 48.55 12.94
CA PRO A 304 -11.92 49.46 13.48
C PRO A 304 -12.79 49.92 12.30
N ILE A 305 -14.10 49.69 12.40
CA ILE A 305 -15.12 50.09 11.40
C ILE A 305 -15.18 51.63 11.23
N SER A 306 -14.27 52.37 11.87
CA SER A 306 -14.22 53.83 11.94
C SER A 306 -12.79 54.34 12.02
N GLN A 307 -11.95 54.15 11.02
CA GLN A 307 -10.73 54.96 10.87
C GLN A 307 -10.65 55.59 9.48
N GLN A 308 -11.56 56.53 9.24
CA GLN A 308 -11.18 57.79 8.64
C GLN A 308 -11.43 58.89 9.69
N ARG A 309 -10.33 59.30 10.34
CA ARG A 309 -10.16 60.38 11.33
C ARG A 309 -10.73 60.13 12.73
N ALA A 310 -9.84 59.94 13.70
CA ALA A 310 -9.33 61.05 14.52
C ALA A 310 -8.18 60.58 15.42
N VAL A 311 -7.29 61.53 15.65
CA VAL A 311 -6.04 61.46 16.40
C VAL A 311 -6.34 61.35 17.91
N SER A 312 -5.39 60.77 18.65
CA SER A 312 -5.10 61.01 20.07
C SER A 312 -6.14 60.63 21.14
N ASN A 313 -5.60 59.90 22.11
CA ASN A 313 -6.02 59.78 23.53
C ASN A 313 -6.88 58.57 23.91
N MET A 314 -6.13 57.62 24.48
CA MET A 314 -6.52 56.59 25.43
C MET A 314 -7.54 57.10 26.46
N SER A 315 -8.66 56.39 26.58
CA SER A 315 -9.32 55.95 27.82
C SER A 315 -10.84 55.86 27.63
N GLN A 316 -11.38 54.65 27.83
CA GLN A 316 -12.80 54.32 28.00
C GLN A 316 -13.70 54.53 26.76
N LEU A 317 -13.95 53.42 26.03
CA LEU A 317 -15.09 53.33 25.11
C LEU A 317 -16.40 53.35 25.94
N PRO A 318 -17.31 54.32 25.75
CA PRO A 318 -18.61 54.27 26.41
C PRO A 318 -19.50 53.22 25.73
N ALA A 319 -20.13 52.39 26.56
CA ALA A 319 -21.12 51.39 26.19
C ALA A 319 -22.44 52.03 25.75
N SER A 320 -22.45 52.81 24.65
CA SER A 320 -23.68 53.20 23.92
C SER A 320 -23.41 54.04 22.66
N MET A 321 -22.37 53.77 21.87
CA MET A 321 -22.35 54.33 20.51
C MET A 321 -23.36 53.57 19.66
N LYS A 322 -24.50 54.21 19.36
CA LYS A 322 -25.45 53.70 18.36
C LYS A 322 -24.69 53.42 17.07
N LEU A 323 -24.64 52.14 16.66
CA LEU A 323 -24.06 51.74 15.39
C LEU A 323 -24.70 52.55 14.25
N ARG A 324 -23.87 53.06 13.33
CA ARG A 324 -24.38 53.71 12.11
C ARG A 324 -25.07 52.67 11.23
N ASP A 325 -26.04 53.09 10.43
CA ASP A 325 -26.79 52.15 9.59
C ASP A 325 -25.91 51.40 8.59
N LYS A 326 -24.83 52.03 8.10
CA LYS A 326 -23.81 51.37 7.28
C LYS A 326 -23.08 50.25 8.02
N ASP A 327 -22.75 50.46 9.29
CA ASP A 327 -22.05 49.50 10.13
C ASP A 327 -22.98 48.32 10.45
N LYS A 328 -24.25 48.61 10.74
CA LYS A 328 -25.31 47.60 10.92
C LYS A 328 -25.50 46.75 9.66
N GLN A 329 -25.53 47.38 8.48
CA GLN A 329 -25.67 46.66 7.22
C GLN A 329 -24.45 45.76 6.95
N ASN A 330 -23.24 46.26 7.18
CA ASN A 330 -22.01 45.46 7.05
C ASN A 330 -22.02 44.23 7.98
N ILE A 331 -22.47 44.37 9.23
CA ILE A 331 -22.58 43.23 10.16
C ILE A 331 -23.58 42.19 9.63
N LYS A 332 -24.75 42.64 9.12
CA LYS A 332 -25.74 41.75 8.49
C LYS A 332 -25.16 40.99 7.29
N ASP A 333 -24.41 41.69 6.43
CA ASP A 333 -23.79 41.12 5.24
C ASP A 333 -22.72 40.09 5.64
N LYS A 334 -21.93 40.37 6.69
CA LYS A 334 -20.94 39.43 7.23
C LYS A 334 -21.58 38.15 7.78
N PHE A 335 -22.62 38.27 8.61
CA PHE A 335 -23.34 37.09 9.11
C PHE A 335 -23.99 36.29 7.97
N THR A 336 -24.61 36.97 7.01
CA THR A 336 -25.25 36.29 5.86
C THR A 336 -24.23 35.55 5.01
N GLY A 337 -23.10 36.19 4.70
CA GLY A 337 -22.01 35.58 3.96
C GLY A 337 -21.38 34.42 4.71
N PHE A 338 -21.11 34.59 6.00
CA PHE A 338 -20.62 33.50 6.87
C PHE A 338 -21.56 32.30 6.84
N ASN A 339 -22.88 32.50 7.04
CA ASN A 339 -23.84 31.41 7.04
C ASN A 339 -23.83 30.63 5.73
N LYS A 340 -23.77 31.34 4.59
CA LYS A 340 -23.71 30.72 3.26
C LYS A 340 -22.45 29.87 3.09
N GLU A 341 -21.29 30.41 3.45
CA GLU A 341 -20.02 29.69 3.29
C GLU A 341 -19.89 28.55 4.31
N MET A 342 -20.45 28.69 5.51
CA MET A 342 -20.52 27.63 6.51
C MET A 342 -21.44 26.48 6.07
N ASP A 343 -22.58 26.78 5.44
CA ASP A 343 -23.47 25.78 4.84
C ASP A 343 -22.75 25.00 3.73
N GLU A 344 -22.04 25.72 2.85
CA GLU A 344 -21.32 25.12 1.73
C GLU A 344 -20.16 24.23 2.19
N ILE A 345 -19.32 24.70 3.12
CA ILE A 345 -18.21 23.89 3.63
C ILE A 345 -18.72 22.66 4.38
N THR A 346 -19.83 22.79 5.12
CA THR A 346 -20.47 21.66 5.81
C THR A 346 -20.94 20.60 4.82
N ARG A 347 -21.61 21.03 3.74
CA ARG A 347 -22.08 20.14 2.67
C ARG A 347 -20.92 19.40 2.03
N THR A 348 -19.84 20.12 1.70
CA THR A 348 -18.66 19.54 1.04
C THR A 348 -17.90 18.58 1.97
N GLN A 349 -17.61 18.96 3.21
CA GLN A 349 -16.83 18.14 4.14
C GLN A 349 -17.58 16.90 4.65
N LYS A 350 -18.93 16.93 4.65
CA LYS A 350 -19.74 15.73 4.88
C LYS A 350 -19.71 14.74 3.73
N ALA A 351 -19.39 15.17 2.51
CA ALA A 351 -19.27 14.30 1.36
C ALA A 351 -17.88 13.64 1.24
N TYR A 352 -16.89 14.15 1.97
CA TYR A 352 -15.55 13.57 2.01
C TYR A 352 -15.50 12.38 2.96
N ALA A 353 -14.60 11.44 2.69
CA ALA A 353 -14.32 10.29 3.54
C ALA A 353 -12.89 10.36 4.06
N VAL A 354 -12.69 10.12 5.36
CA VAL A 354 -11.36 9.95 5.97
C VAL A 354 -11.41 8.67 6.79
N PRO A 355 -11.01 7.51 6.24
CA PRO A 355 -11.22 6.22 6.90
C PRO A 355 -10.45 6.05 8.22
N ASP A 356 -9.24 6.60 8.31
CA ASP A 356 -8.42 6.52 9.50
C ASP A 356 -8.97 7.43 10.62
N VAL A 357 -9.25 6.84 11.78
CA VAL A 357 -9.89 7.53 12.90
C VAL A 357 -8.97 8.59 13.51
N GLU A 358 -7.68 8.31 13.70
CA GLU A 358 -6.75 9.27 14.29
C GLU A 358 -6.58 10.50 13.39
N LEU A 359 -6.45 10.28 12.09
CA LEU A 359 -6.37 11.33 11.09
C LEU A 359 -7.67 12.14 11.02
N ARG A 360 -8.84 11.47 11.00
CA ARG A 360 -10.16 12.12 10.97
C ARG A 360 -10.33 13.04 12.17
N GLU A 361 -10.10 12.53 13.37
CA GLU A 361 -10.23 13.30 14.60
C GLU A 361 -9.18 14.41 14.67
N SER A 362 -7.98 14.19 14.13
CA SER A 362 -7.00 15.27 13.98
C SER A 362 -7.48 16.38 13.07
N LEU A 363 -8.06 16.07 11.91
CA LEU A 363 -8.60 17.10 11.00
C LEU A 363 -9.77 17.87 11.63
N LYS A 364 -10.66 17.19 12.35
CA LYS A 364 -11.75 17.83 13.10
C LYS A 364 -11.21 18.81 14.15
N ARG A 365 -10.18 18.41 14.91
CA ARG A 365 -9.50 19.30 15.87
C ARG A 365 -8.85 20.50 15.17
N ASP A 366 -8.07 20.25 14.12
CA ASP A 366 -7.39 21.30 13.34
C ASP A 366 -8.43 22.32 12.83
N ASN A 367 -9.54 21.85 12.25
CA ASN A 367 -10.65 22.70 11.79
C ASN A 367 -11.23 23.58 12.90
N LYS A 368 -11.51 22.99 14.07
CA LYS A 368 -12.02 23.73 15.23
C LYS A 368 -11.06 24.83 15.67
N GLU A 369 -9.77 24.51 15.75
CA GLU A 369 -8.71 25.47 16.09
C GLU A 369 -8.62 26.62 15.07
N PHE A 370 -8.84 26.33 13.79
CA PHE A 370 -8.86 27.36 12.74
C PHE A 370 -10.02 28.35 12.89
N ILE A 371 -11.25 27.86 13.10
CA ILE A 371 -12.47 28.68 12.98
C ILE A 371 -13.04 29.17 14.31
N LEU A 372 -13.06 28.34 15.36
CA LEU A 372 -13.81 28.64 16.58
C LEU A 372 -13.32 29.91 17.31
N PRO A 373 -12.01 30.15 17.49
CA PRO A 373 -11.57 31.37 18.18
C PRO A 373 -12.03 32.64 17.47
N LYS A 374 -11.92 32.66 16.13
CA LYS A 374 -12.26 33.83 15.30
C LYS A 374 -13.78 34.05 15.25
N TYR A 375 -14.54 32.96 15.10
CA TYR A 375 -16.00 33.06 15.11
C TYR A 375 -16.53 33.46 16.49
N THR A 376 -15.97 32.93 17.58
CA THR A 376 -16.39 33.26 18.95
C THR A 376 -16.20 34.76 19.21
N MET A 377 -15.02 35.30 18.87
CA MET A 377 -14.79 36.75 18.97
C MET A 377 -15.75 37.58 18.10
N PHE A 378 -16.03 37.13 16.87
CA PHE A 378 -16.99 37.80 15.99
C PHE A 378 -18.41 37.78 16.58
N TYR A 379 -18.85 36.61 17.06
CA TYR A 379 -20.16 36.37 17.64
C TYR A 379 -20.38 37.22 18.89
N GLU A 380 -19.49 37.11 19.88
CA GLU A 380 -19.59 37.85 21.16
C GLU A 380 -19.58 39.37 20.95
N LYS A 381 -18.82 39.87 19.98
CA LYS A 381 -18.75 41.30 19.68
C LYS A 381 -20.06 41.86 19.12
N TYR A 382 -20.81 41.08 18.35
CA TYR A 382 -21.95 41.59 17.57
C TYR A 382 -23.32 41.08 18.01
N VAL A 383 -23.40 39.98 18.77
CA VAL A 383 -24.67 39.38 19.20
C VAL A 383 -25.57 40.39 19.93
N ASP A 384 -25.00 41.17 20.86
CA ASP A 384 -25.72 42.18 21.64
C ASP A 384 -25.48 43.62 21.15
N ALA A 385 -24.89 43.80 19.98
CA ALA A 385 -24.50 45.13 19.48
C ALA A 385 -25.68 45.96 18.92
N GLY A 386 -26.90 45.43 18.91
CA GLY A 386 -28.10 46.16 18.46
C GLY A 386 -28.10 46.49 16.95
N PHE A 387 -27.47 45.66 16.12
CA PHE A 387 -27.36 45.89 14.67
C PHE A 387 -28.66 45.58 13.88
N THR A 388 -29.59 44.85 14.49
CA THR A 388 -30.87 44.45 13.91
C THR A 388 -31.92 44.28 15.01
N LYS A 389 -33.21 44.39 14.65
CA LYS A 389 -34.32 44.03 15.54
C LYS A 389 -34.64 42.53 15.51
N ASN A 390 -34.21 41.83 14.46
CA ASN A 390 -34.44 40.41 14.24
C ASN A 390 -33.08 39.71 14.14
N ALA A 391 -32.47 39.38 15.29
CA ALA A 391 -31.13 38.79 15.36
C ALA A 391 -31.11 37.38 14.74
N ASP A 392 -32.13 36.57 15.04
CA ASP A 392 -32.26 35.17 14.59
C ASP A 392 -32.25 34.99 13.07
N LYS A 393 -32.61 36.05 12.33
CA LYS A 393 -32.54 36.03 10.86
C LYS A 393 -31.10 35.97 10.35
N TYR A 394 -30.16 36.55 11.09
CA TYR A 394 -28.76 36.72 10.67
C TYR A 394 -27.83 35.80 11.43
N ILE A 395 -28.03 35.63 12.74
CA ILE A 395 -27.21 34.76 13.58
C ILE A 395 -27.80 33.35 13.55
N LYS A 396 -27.38 32.55 12.55
CA LYS A 396 -27.87 31.17 12.35
C LYS A 396 -27.17 30.17 13.28
N TYR A 397 -25.94 30.46 13.68
CA TYR A 397 -25.06 29.54 14.39
C TYR A 397 -24.53 30.18 15.67
N THR A 398 -24.50 29.41 16.75
CA THR A 398 -23.64 29.70 17.91
C THR A 398 -22.26 29.09 17.71
N PRO A 399 -21.23 29.51 18.47
CA PRO A 399 -19.94 28.82 18.46
C PRO A 399 -20.06 27.31 18.76
N GLN A 400 -21.00 26.93 19.64
CA GLN A 400 -21.26 25.52 19.95
C GLN A 400 -21.86 24.78 18.76
N ASP A 401 -22.77 25.40 18.00
CA ASP A 401 -23.35 24.77 16.81
C ASP A 401 -22.29 24.50 15.73
N ILE A 402 -21.33 25.40 15.56
CA ILE A 402 -20.20 25.19 14.64
C ILE A 402 -19.33 24.03 15.11
N SER A 403 -19.01 23.99 16.42
CA SER A 403 -18.23 22.89 17.01
C SER A 403 -18.91 21.53 16.77
N ASN A 404 -20.20 21.44 17.09
CA ASN A 404 -21.02 20.24 16.88
C ASN A 404 -21.12 19.85 15.40
N THR A 405 -21.20 20.84 14.51
CA THR A 405 -21.25 20.59 13.06
C THR A 405 -19.94 19.97 12.57
N ILE A 406 -18.79 20.49 13.02
CA ILE A 406 -17.47 19.95 12.66
C ILE A 406 -17.30 18.51 13.15
N ASP A 407 -17.88 18.15 14.30
CA ASP A 407 -17.84 16.78 14.80
C ASP A 407 -18.50 15.76 13.86
N THR A 408 -19.39 16.21 12.98
CA THR A 408 -20.08 15.36 11.98
C THR A 408 -19.37 15.28 10.63
N PHE A 409 -18.19 15.89 10.48
CA PHE A 409 -17.46 15.91 9.20
C PHE A 409 -16.75 14.57 8.95
N PHE A 410 -16.60 14.23 7.67
CA PHE A 410 -15.91 13.02 7.21
C PHE A 410 -16.55 11.67 7.60
N ASP A 411 -17.73 11.68 8.20
CA ASP A 411 -18.38 10.47 8.72
C ASP A 411 -19.10 9.65 7.62
N ALA A 412 -19.05 10.06 6.35
CA ALA A 412 -19.66 9.33 5.24
C ALA A 412 -19.07 7.93 5.01
N ALA A 413 -17.89 7.66 5.56
CA ALA A 413 -17.22 6.36 5.54
C ALA A 413 -16.90 5.82 6.94
N ALA A 414 -17.51 6.38 8.00
CA ALA A 414 -17.30 5.99 9.39
C ALA A 414 -18.07 4.72 9.77
#